data_AF-A0A920QS78-F1
#
_entry.id   AF-A0A920QS78-F1
#
_cell.length_a   1.000
_cell.length_b   1.000
_cell.length_c   1.000
_cell.angle_alpha   90.00
_cell.angle_beta   90.00
_cell.angle_gamma   90.00
#
_symmetry.space_group_name_H-M   'P 1'
#
loop_
_entity.id
_entity.type
_entity.pdbx_description
1 polymer ?
#
loop_
_entity_poly.entity_id
_entity_poly.type
_entity_poly.pdbx_seq_one_letter_code
_entity_poly.pdbx_strand_id
1 'polypeptide(L)'
;MKYSQTLSAVVDQEVSVAGLLDMIQPGAAMGLAANLLNSLQGLLANFFLIMFTVIFILLESSTLPGKMQLVLRASHGDPEYFKRFTESVQRYLGIKTLTSLVTGVLVGLLTMAFGLDFPVLWGLLAFLLNYVPNIGSLIASIPAILIALIQLGPCKR
;
A
#
# COMPACT_ATOMS: atom_id res chain seq x y z
N MET A 1 -42.50 47.60 5.62
CA MET A 1 -41.24 47.48 6.39
C MET A 1 -41.02 46.08 7.02
N LYS A 2 -41.60 44.99 6.49
CA LYS A 2 -41.50 43.63 7.10
C LYS A 2 -40.77 42.59 6.22
N TYR A 3 -40.22 43.03 5.08
CA TYR A 3 -39.50 42.18 4.11
C TYR A 3 -37.97 42.32 4.17
N SER A 4 -37.44 43.35 4.86
CA SER A 4 -36.00 43.59 4.97
C SER A 4 -35.31 42.76 6.07
N GLN A 5 -36.08 42.16 6.98
CA GLN A 5 -35.53 41.40 8.13
C GLN A 5 -35.42 39.90 7.87
N THR A 6 -36.07 39.38 6.83
CA THR A 6 -35.97 37.97 6.43
C THR A 6 -34.77 37.69 5.54
N LEU A 7 -34.27 38.69 4.79
CA LEU A 7 -33.06 38.55 3.98
C LEU A 7 -31.78 38.54 4.83
N SER A 8 -31.74 39.22 5.97
CA SER A 8 -30.61 39.17 6.91
C SER A 8 -30.51 37.84 7.67
N ALA A 9 -31.62 37.12 7.85
CA ALA A 9 -31.64 35.83 8.55
C ALA A 9 -31.22 34.64 7.66
N VAL A 10 -31.21 34.81 6.34
CA VAL A 10 -30.80 33.78 5.37
C VAL A 10 -29.33 33.97 4.95
N VAL A 11 -28.74 35.15 5.20
CA VAL A 11 -27.32 35.45 4.91
C VAL A 11 -26.37 34.97 6.03
N ASP A 12 -26.87 34.70 7.24
CA ASP A 12 -26.10 34.04 8.32
C ASP A 12 -25.92 32.52 8.10
N GLN A 13 -26.43 31.99 6.99
CA GLN A 13 -26.14 30.63 6.51
C GLN A 13 -24.98 30.61 5.51
N GLU A 14 -24.02 31.52 5.67
CA GLU A 14 -22.66 31.19 5.28
C GLU A 14 -22.16 30.11 6.23
N VAL A 15 -22.28 28.87 5.75
CA VAL A 15 -21.62 27.68 6.26
C VAL A 15 -20.27 28.07 6.81
N SER A 16 -20.21 28.16 8.15
CA SER A 16 -18.98 28.42 8.89
C SER A 16 -18.03 27.27 8.59
N VAL A 17 -17.22 27.44 7.55
CA VAL A 17 -16.03 26.66 7.27
C VAL A 17 -15.10 26.65 8.49
N ALA A 18 -15.18 27.68 9.34
CA ALA A 18 -14.52 27.70 10.64
C ALA A 18 -15.06 26.63 11.62
N GLY A 19 -16.37 26.33 11.61
CA GLY A 19 -16.96 25.24 12.41
C GLY A 19 -16.70 23.83 11.85
N LEU A 20 -16.55 23.69 10.54
CA LEU A 20 -16.11 22.43 9.91
C LEU A 20 -14.62 22.14 10.17
N LEU A 21 -13.80 23.18 10.32
CA LEU A 21 -12.40 23.07 10.71
C LEU A 21 -12.23 22.73 12.21
N ASP A 22 -13.17 23.13 13.07
CA ASP A 22 -13.16 22.84 14.50
C ASP A 22 -13.56 21.38 14.83
N MET A 23 -14.28 20.71 13.91
CA MET A 23 -14.54 19.27 13.97
C MET A 23 -13.34 18.41 13.55
N ILE A 24 -12.32 19.00 12.93
CA ILE A 24 -11.01 18.37 12.76
C ILE A 24 -10.23 18.62 14.04
N GLN A 25 -10.61 17.93 15.13
CA GLN A 25 -9.79 17.90 16.34
C GLN A 25 -8.37 17.45 15.96
N PRO A 26 -7.34 18.31 16.09
CA PRO A 26 -5.98 17.95 15.72
C PRO A 26 -5.49 16.73 16.51
N GLY A 27 -6.00 16.52 17.72
CA GLY A 27 -5.71 15.33 18.53
C GLY A 27 -6.26 14.02 17.97
N ALA A 28 -7.46 14.03 17.37
CA ALA A 28 -8.01 12.86 16.69
C ALA A 28 -7.25 12.58 15.38
N ALA A 29 -6.94 13.62 14.62
CA ALA A 29 -6.13 13.52 13.41
C ALA A 29 -4.70 13.03 13.70
N MET A 30 -4.05 13.55 14.74
CA MET A 30 -2.74 13.09 15.21
C MET A 30 -2.78 11.66 15.75
N GLY A 31 -3.85 11.28 16.46
CA GLY A 31 -4.04 9.90 16.93
C GLY A 31 -4.21 8.90 15.78
N LEU A 32 -5.00 9.27 14.76
CA LEU A 32 -5.12 8.48 13.53
C LEU A 32 -3.79 8.41 12.78
N ALA A 33 -3.08 9.52 12.62
CA ALA A 33 -1.77 9.56 12.00
C ALA A 33 -0.74 8.69 12.75
N ALA A 34 -0.73 8.76 14.08
CA ALA A 34 0.14 7.93 14.93
C ALA A 34 -0.21 6.44 14.81
N ASN A 35 -1.49 6.08 14.80
CA ASN A 35 -1.90 4.69 14.63
C ASN A 35 -1.58 4.15 13.24
N LEU A 36 -1.72 4.99 12.20
CA LEU A 36 -1.32 4.66 10.83
C LEU A 36 0.20 4.48 10.73
N LEU A 37 1.00 5.39 11.29
CA LEU A 37 2.46 5.28 11.33
C LEU A 37 2.92 4.00 12.05
N ASN A 38 2.33 3.68 13.21
CA ASN A 38 2.62 2.44 13.92
C ASN A 38 2.22 1.19 13.12
N SER A 39 1.08 1.22 12.44
CA SER A 39 0.62 0.13 11.58
C SER A 39 1.54 -0.07 10.38
N LEU A 40 1.97 1.04 9.73
CA LEU A 40 2.92 1.02 8.64
C LEU A 40 4.29 0.48 9.10
N GLN A 41 4.78 0.91 10.27
CA GLN A 41 6.02 0.38 10.86
C GLN A 41 5.93 -1.13 11.09
N GLY A 42 4.81 -1.63 11.63
CA GLY A 42 4.59 -3.07 11.81
C GLY A 42 4.54 -3.85 10.50
N LEU A 43 3.89 -3.28 9.47
CA LEU A 43 3.86 -3.86 8.12
C LEU A 43 5.25 -3.88 7.48
N LEU A 44 6.02 -2.81 7.61
CA LEU A 44 7.41 -2.71 7.13
C LEU A 44 8.29 -3.77 7.81
N ALA A 45 8.24 -3.89 9.14
CA ALA A 45 9.01 -4.89 9.87
C ALA A 45 8.66 -6.33 9.45
N ASN A 46 7.37 -6.64 9.32
CA ASN A 46 6.90 -7.94 8.84
C ASN A 46 7.29 -8.20 7.38
N PHE A 47 7.21 -7.18 6.52
CA PHE A 47 7.66 -7.27 5.13
C PHE A 47 9.14 -7.60 5.04
N PHE A 48 9.99 -6.89 5.79
CA PHE A 48 11.43 -7.19 5.84
C PHE A 48 11.71 -8.60 6.37
N LEU A 49 11.01 -9.03 7.42
CA LEU A 49 11.13 -10.39 7.95
C LEU A 49 10.76 -11.44 6.89
N ILE A 50 9.58 -11.32 6.26
CA ILE A 50 9.13 -12.25 5.20
C ILE A 50 10.12 -12.23 4.04
N MET A 51 10.58 -11.06 3.61
CA MET A 51 11.55 -10.92 2.54
C MET A 51 12.88 -11.61 2.88
N PHE A 52 13.42 -11.40 4.08
CA PHE A 52 14.64 -12.09 4.53
C PHE A 52 14.43 -13.60 4.64
N THR A 53 13.28 -14.05 5.16
CA THR A 53 12.94 -15.47 5.21
C THR A 53 12.88 -16.08 3.81
N VAL A 54 12.23 -15.41 2.85
CA VAL A 54 12.16 -15.89 1.46
C VAL A 54 13.55 -15.87 0.81
N ILE A 55 14.38 -14.86 1.05
CA ILE A 55 15.76 -14.81 0.56
C ILE A 55 16.57 -15.98 1.14
N PHE A 56 16.51 -16.22 2.45
CA PHE A 56 17.20 -17.35 3.07
C PHE A 56 16.69 -18.70 2.55
N ILE A 57 15.38 -18.87 2.40
CA ILE A 57 14.79 -20.07 1.78
C ILE A 57 15.24 -20.22 0.33
N LEU A 58 15.39 -19.14 -0.44
CA LEU A 58 15.87 -19.19 -1.83
C LEU A 58 17.37 -19.50 -1.90
N LEU A 59 18.18 -18.94 -1.01
CA LEU A 59 19.61 -19.24 -0.89
C LEU A 59 19.82 -20.70 -0.45
N GLU A 60 19.03 -21.16 0.52
CA GLU A 60 19.00 -22.57 0.90
C GLU A 60 18.46 -23.44 -0.25
N SER A 61 17.39 -23.04 -0.94
CA SER A 61 16.85 -23.72 -2.13
C SER A 61 17.84 -23.84 -3.27
N SER A 62 18.77 -22.90 -3.42
CA SER A 62 19.84 -22.98 -4.43
C SER A 62 20.93 -23.99 -4.06
N THR A 63 21.06 -24.33 -2.77
CA THR A 63 21.99 -25.34 -2.25
C THR A 63 21.31 -26.68 -1.92
N LEU A 64 19.98 -26.70 -1.82
CA LEU A 64 19.13 -27.87 -1.63
C LEU A 64 19.14 -28.92 -2.75
N PRO A 65 19.44 -28.64 -4.05
CA PRO A 65 19.41 -29.68 -5.09
C PRO A 65 20.34 -30.85 -4.78
N GLY A 66 21.48 -30.59 -4.12
CA GLY A 66 22.43 -31.62 -3.71
C GLY A 66 21.91 -32.53 -2.57
N LYS A 67 21.10 -32.00 -1.65
CA LYS A 67 20.48 -32.78 -0.56
C LYS A 67 19.18 -33.48 -1.00
N MET A 68 18.41 -32.84 -1.89
CA MET A 68 17.14 -33.36 -2.38
C MET A 68 17.30 -34.50 -3.39
N GLN A 69 18.39 -34.53 -4.17
CA GLN A 69 18.70 -35.67 -5.05
C GLN A 69 18.90 -36.99 -4.27
N LEU A 70 19.28 -36.93 -2.98
CA LEU A 70 19.33 -38.10 -2.11
C LEU A 70 17.93 -38.57 -1.67
N VAL A 71 16.96 -37.66 -1.53
CA VAL A 71 15.58 -37.97 -1.08
C VAL A 71 14.65 -38.30 -2.26
N LEU A 72 14.81 -37.64 -3.42
CA LEU A 72 14.02 -37.87 -4.63
C LEU A 72 14.35 -39.19 -5.33
N ARG A 73 15.52 -39.79 -5.08
CA ARG A 73 15.76 -41.20 -5.45
C ARG A 73 14.76 -42.16 -4.78
N ALA A 74 14.09 -41.74 -3.69
CA ALA A 74 13.10 -42.54 -2.97
C ALA A 74 11.63 -42.24 -3.33
N SER A 75 11.33 -41.20 -4.13
CA SER A 75 9.94 -40.83 -4.47
C SER A 75 9.85 -40.37 -5.92
N HIS A 76 9.06 -41.08 -6.73
CA HIS A 76 8.88 -40.94 -8.19
C HIS A 76 8.20 -39.62 -8.64
N GLY A 77 8.56 -38.47 -8.06
CA GLY A 77 8.13 -37.16 -8.55
C GLY A 77 9.05 -36.67 -9.67
N ASP A 78 8.48 -36.14 -10.76
CA ASP A 78 9.24 -35.66 -11.92
C ASP A 78 10.03 -34.39 -11.55
N PRO A 79 11.37 -34.49 -11.41
CA PRO A 79 12.20 -33.39 -10.93
C PRO A 79 12.26 -32.21 -11.91
N GLU A 80 11.86 -32.42 -13.16
CA GLU A 80 11.92 -31.40 -14.20
C GLU A 80 10.80 -30.35 -14.07
N TYR A 81 9.61 -30.75 -13.62
CA TYR A 81 8.50 -29.82 -13.36
C TYR A 81 8.80 -28.88 -12.20
N PHE A 82 9.34 -29.40 -11.10
CA PHE A 82 9.70 -28.59 -9.93
C PHE A 82 10.77 -27.56 -10.29
N LYS A 83 11.80 -27.97 -11.05
CA LYS A 83 12.85 -27.07 -11.54
C LYS A 83 12.28 -25.93 -12.39
N ARG A 84 11.41 -26.24 -13.36
CA ARG A 84 10.77 -25.23 -14.23
C ARG A 84 9.87 -24.27 -13.45
N PHE A 85 9.14 -24.77 -12.46
CA PHE A 85 8.32 -23.93 -11.58
C PHE A 85 9.19 -22.96 -10.77
N THR A 86 10.24 -23.46 -10.12
CA THR A 86 11.17 -22.63 -9.35
C THR A 86 11.86 -21.58 -10.24
N GLU A 87 12.34 -21.94 -11.42
CA GLU A 87 12.94 -21.00 -12.37
C GLU A 87 11.94 -19.91 -12.81
N SER A 88 10.68 -20.28 -13.04
CA SER A 88 9.63 -19.34 -13.43
C SER A 88 9.30 -18.35 -12.30
N VAL A 89 9.19 -18.84 -11.07
CA VAL A 89 8.94 -18.00 -9.89
C VAL A 89 10.11 -17.07 -9.63
N GLN A 90 11.35 -17.58 -9.69
CA GLN A 90 12.55 -16.76 -9.51
C GLN A 90 12.66 -15.66 -10.57
N ARG A 91 12.40 -15.99 -11.83
CA ARG A 91 12.42 -15.01 -12.92
C ARG A 91 11.33 -13.94 -12.75
N TYR A 92 10.11 -14.35 -12.39
CA TYR A 92 9.01 -13.42 -12.14
C TYR A 92 9.33 -12.49 -10.97
N LEU A 93 9.78 -13.02 -9.84
CA LEU A 93 10.16 -12.22 -8.67
C LEU A 93 11.31 -11.27 -9.00
N GLY A 94 12.34 -11.74 -9.71
CA GLY A 94 13.47 -10.89 -10.13
C GLY A 94 13.04 -9.71 -11.00
N ILE A 95 12.22 -9.97 -12.02
CA ILE A 95 11.66 -8.91 -12.88
C ILE A 95 10.84 -7.92 -12.05
N LYS A 96 10.01 -8.42 -11.13
CA LYS A 96 9.15 -7.58 -10.31
C LYS A 96 9.94 -6.70 -9.35
N THR A 97 10.93 -7.26 -8.67
CA THR A 97 11.85 -6.50 -7.80
C THR A 97 12.50 -5.35 -8.57
N LEU A 98 13.04 -5.63 -9.76
CA LEU A 98 13.72 -4.62 -10.56
C LEU A 98 12.76 -3.51 -11.01
N THR A 99 11.59 -3.89 -11.51
CA THR A 99 10.58 -2.94 -12.00
C THR A 99 10.06 -2.05 -10.87
N SER A 100 9.78 -2.63 -9.70
CA SER A 100 9.36 -1.88 -8.53
C SER A 100 10.47 -1.00 -7.98
N LEU A 101 11.73 -1.47 -7.98
CA LEU A 101 12.90 -0.69 -7.53
C LEU A 101 13.08 0.57 -8.37
N VAL A 102 13.05 0.42 -9.70
CA VAL A 102 13.10 1.56 -10.63
C VAL A 102 11.96 2.53 -10.35
N THR A 103 10.75 2.03 -10.12
CA THR A 103 9.59 2.89 -9.79
C THR A 103 9.82 3.67 -8.50
N GLY A 104 10.28 3.01 -7.43
CA GLY A 104 10.54 3.65 -6.15
C GLY A 104 11.63 4.73 -6.24
N VAL A 105 12.72 4.44 -6.96
CA VAL A 105 13.79 5.41 -7.21
C VAL A 105 13.27 6.61 -7.99
N LEU A 106 12.50 6.39 -9.05
CA LEU A 106 11.93 7.49 -9.84
C LEU A 106 11.01 8.37 -9.01
N VAL A 107 10.12 7.78 -8.21
CA VAL A 107 9.22 8.55 -7.32
C VAL A 107 10.00 9.30 -6.25
N GLY A 108 11.03 8.68 -5.65
CA GLY A 108 11.92 9.34 -4.70
C GLY A 108 12.64 10.55 -5.31
N LEU A 109 13.17 10.41 -6.52
CA LEU A 109 13.82 11.52 -7.24
C LEU A 109 12.84 12.61 -7.62
N LEU A 110 11.63 12.26 -8.06
CA LEU A 110 10.58 13.23 -8.39
C LEU A 110 10.15 14.02 -7.15
N THR A 111 9.85 13.35 -6.05
CA THR A 111 9.45 14.02 -4.79
C THR A 111 10.57 14.91 -4.25
N MET A 112 11.83 14.48 -4.37
CA MET A 112 12.99 15.31 -4.05
C MET A 112 13.08 16.55 -4.94
N ALA A 113 12.85 16.42 -6.25
CA ALA A 113 12.86 17.54 -7.19
C ALA A 113 11.71 18.53 -6.94
N PHE A 114 10.55 18.07 -6.49
CA PHE A 114 9.42 18.92 -6.10
C PHE A 114 9.56 19.55 -4.71
N GLY A 115 10.64 19.25 -3.97
CA GLY A 115 10.86 19.77 -2.63
C GLY A 115 9.87 19.21 -1.59
N LEU A 116 9.32 18.02 -1.83
CA LEU A 116 8.46 17.34 -0.85
C LEU A 116 9.31 16.82 0.31
N ASP A 117 8.77 16.94 1.53
CA ASP A 117 9.37 16.32 2.70
C ASP A 117 9.35 14.79 2.57
N PHE A 118 10.41 14.16 3.11
CA PHE A 118 10.58 12.70 3.16
C PHE A 118 10.60 11.99 1.78
N PRO A 119 11.43 12.41 0.81
CA PRO A 119 11.48 11.79 -0.53
C PRO A 119 11.84 10.30 -0.50
N VAL A 120 12.68 9.90 0.47
CA VAL A 120 13.03 8.49 0.70
C VAL A 120 11.81 7.67 1.13
N LEU A 121 10.94 8.23 1.98
CA LEU A 121 9.71 7.58 2.42
C LEU A 121 8.78 7.34 1.24
N TRP A 122 8.57 8.36 0.41
CA TRP A 122 7.70 8.27 -0.78
C TRP A 122 8.22 7.30 -1.83
N GLY A 123 9.53 7.30 -2.08
CA GLY A 123 10.17 6.33 -2.96
C GLY A 123 10.05 4.89 -2.45
N LEU A 124 10.25 4.67 -1.15
CA LEU A 124 10.07 3.37 -0.52
C LEU A 124 8.60 2.91 -0.60
N LEU A 125 7.66 3.82 -0.37
CA LEU A 125 6.23 3.54 -0.46
C LEU A 125 5.86 3.11 -1.89
N ALA A 126 6.31 3.87 -2.90
CA ALA A 126 6.09 3.53 -4.31
C ALA A 126 6.72 2.17 -4.70
N PHE A 127 7.92 1.86 -4.19
CA PHE A 127 8.54 0.54 -4.35
C PHE A 127 7.63 -0.57 -3.79
N LEU A 128 7.20 -0.45 -2.54
CA LEU A 128 6.39 -1.46 -1.86
C LEU A 128 5.03 -1.66 -2.54
N LEU A 129 4.35 -0.57 -2.89
CA LEU A 129 3.06 -0.63 -3.58
C LEU A 129 3.15 -1.29 -4.96
N ASN A 130 4.24 -1.05 -5.70
CA ASN A 130 4.46 -1.67 -7.00
C ASN A 130 4.84 -3.16 -6.85
N TYR A 131 5.59 -3.50 -5.80
CA TYR A 131 6.08 -4.86 -5.58
C TYR A 131 4.97 -5.86 -5.21
N VAL A 132 3.92 -5.43 -4.50
CA VAL A 132 2.81 -6.32 -4.10
C VAL A 132 1.75 -6.41 -5.21
N PRO A 133 1.49 -7.61 -5.80
CA PRO A 133 0.42 -7.78 -6.77
C PRO A 133 -0.93 -7.53 -6.08
N ASN A 134 -1.89 -6.92 -6.77
CA ASN A 134 -3.26 -6.61 -6.28
C ASN A 134 -3.43 -5.36 -5.39
N ILE A 135 -2.37 -4.60 -5.05
CA ILE A 135 -2.52 -3.29 -4.37
C ILE A 135 -3.29 -2.29 -5.25
N GLY A 136 -3.07 -2.32 -6.57
CA GLY A 136 -3.80 -1.47 -7.52
C GLY A 136 -5.32 -1.65 -7.44
N SER A 137 -5.80 -2.90 -7.34
CA SER A 137 -7.23 -3.18 -7.13
C SER A 137 -7.74 -2.71 -5.78
N LEU A 138 -6.91 -2.77 -4.73
CA LEU A 138 -7.27 -2.32 -3.39
C LEU A 138 -7.43 -0.79 -3.34
N ILE A 139 -6.51 -0.05 -3.96
CA ILE A 139 -6.60 1.41 -4.07
C ILE A 139 -7.74 1.82 -5.00
N ALA A 140 -7.92 1.14 -6.14
CA ALA A 140 -9.04 1.40 -7.06
C ALA A 140 -10.42 1.15 -6.41
N SER A 141 -10.49 0.31 -5.38
CA SER A 141 -11.73 0.06 -4.63
C SER A 141 -12.12 1.22 -3.72
N ILE A 142 -11.17 2.04 -3.27
CA ILE A 142 -11.43 3.18 -2.37
C ILE A 142 -12.45 4.17 -2.96
N PRO A 143 -12.27 4.74 -4.17
CA PRO A 143 -13.24 5.66 -4.74
C PRO A 143 -14.59 4.97 -5.00
N ALA A 144 -14.60 3.69 -5.41
CA ALA A 144 -15.83 2.95 -5.63
C ALA A 144 -16.64 2.78 -4.32
N ILE A 145 -15.98 2.44 -3.21
CA ILE A 145 -16.61 2.34 -1.89
C ILE A 145 -17.10 3.72 -1.43
N LEU A 146 -16.32 4.79 -1.65
CA LEU A 146 -16.72 6.16 -1.31
C LEU A 146 -18.00 6.57 -2.04
N ILE A 147 -18.07 6.30 -3.35
CA ILE A 147 -19.27 6.57 -4.17
C ILE A 147 -20.45 5.70 -3.71
N ALA A 148 -20.22 4.43 -3.41
CA ALA A 148 -21.26 3.55 -2.90
C ALA A 148 -21.84 4.06 -1.57
N LEU A 149 -20.99 4.51 -0.64
CA LEU A 149 -21.43 5.12 0.62
C LEU A 149 -22.23 6.41 0.40
N ILE A 150 -21.88 7.23 -0.59
CA ILE A 150 -22.63 8.44 -0.92
C ILE A 150 -23.98 8.11 -1.57
N GLN A 151 -24.03 7.12 -2.48
CA GLN A 151 -25.24 6.79 -3.24
C GLN A 151 -26.22 5.90 -2.49
N LEU A 152 -25.72 5.02 -1.61
CA LEU A 152 -26.47 3.98 -0.89
C LEU A 152 -26.48 4.18 0.63
N GLY A 153 -25.79 5.21 1.14
CA GLY A 153 -25.75 5.51 2.58
C GLY A 153 -27.12 5.86 3.17
N PRO A 154 -27.25 5.82 4.52
CA PRO A 154 -28.52 5.93 5.23
C PRO A 154 -29.30 7.25 5.04
N CYS A 155 -28.75 8.22 4.30
CA CYS A 155 -29.45 9.44 3.89
C CYS A 155 -30.42 9.25 2.72
N LYS A 156 -30.57 8.03 2.17
CA LYS A 156 -31.74 7.65 1.37
C LYS A 156 -32.71 6.80 2.21
N ARG A 157 -33.51 7.48 3.01
CA ARG A 157 -34.88 7.09 3.33
C ARG A 157 -35.79 8.26 3.03
#